data_AF-A0A423KF29-F1
#
_entry.id   AF-A0A423KF29-F1
#
_cell.length_a   1.000
_cell.length_b   1.000
_cell.length_c   1.000
_cell.angle_alpha   90.00
_cell.angle_beta   90.00
_cell.angle_gamma   90.00
#
_symmetry.space_group_name_H-M   'P 1'
#
loop_
_entity.id
_entity.type
_entity.pdbx_description
1 polymer ?
#
loop_
_entity_poly.entity_id
_entity_poly.type
_entity_poly.pdbx_seq_one_letter_code
_entity_poly.pdbx_strand_id
1 'polypeptide(L)'
;MTHNAFTYKATAWLLATLMMFFGDVAMASSLKLADPSELAGLWQATLNDSQDTAESQALQDKPSNTCTIDFQQKQTLGDGAECLSAWLEEPAIGWFTEPDGISITGKEGSRIVFFSRQAEGLYKSTSKSGLIITLKRAAQ
;
A
#
# COMPACT_ATOMS: atom_id res chain seq x y z
N MET A 1 -55.90 12.83 -27.15
CA MET A 1 -55.22 12.81 -25.84
C MET A 1 -54.67 11.41 -25.54
N THR A 2 -53.95 10.79 -26.50
CA THR A 2 -53.65 9.34 -26.50
C THR A 2 -52.23 8.98 -26.94
N HIS A 3 -51.48 9.91 -27.53
CA HIS A 3 -50.11 9.65 -28.00
C HIS A 3 -49.09 9.55 -26.86
N ASN A 4 -49.25 10.34 -25.78
CA ASN A 4 -48.25 10.42 -24.71
C ASN A 4 -48.18 9.16 -23.84
N ALA A 5 -49.29 8.41 -23.71
CA ALA A 5 -49.35 7.19 -22.91
C ALA A 5 -48.65 6.00 -23.59
N PHE A 6 -48.67 5.95 -24.93
CA PHE A 6 -48.03 4.88 -25.69
C PHE A 6 -46.50 4.99 -25.67
N THR A 7 -45.98 6.22 -25.79
CA THR A 7 -44.54 6.50 -25.71
C THR A 7 -43.97 6.17 -24.34
N TYR A 8 -44.71 6.45 -23.25
CA TYR A 8 -44.25 6.21 -21.88
C TYR A 8 -44.16 4.71 -21.52
N LYS A 9 -45.06 3.88 -22.07
CA LYS A 9 -45.02 2.43 -21.85
C LYS A 9 -43.89 1.77 -22.65
N ALA A 10 -43.66 2.23 -23.88
CA ALA A 10 -42.58 1.73 -24.73
C ALA A 10 -41.20 2.07 -24.14
N THR A 11 -41.01 3.28 -23.61
CA THR A 11 -39.75 3.69 -22.95
C THR A 11 -39.49 2.94 -21.65
N ALA A 12 -40.54 2.68 -20.85
CA ALA A 12 -40.40 1.90 -19.62
C ALA A 12 -39.94 0.46 -19.88
N TRP A 13 -40.45 -0.17 -20.94
CA TRP A 13 -40.03 -1.53 -21.34
C TRP A 13 -38.59 -1.57 -21.85
N LEU A 14 -38.17 -0.53 -22.59
CA LEU A 14 -36.81 -0.36 -23.09
C LEU A 14 -35.79 -0.17 -21.95
N LEU A 15 -36.15 0.57 -20.89
CA LEU A 15 -35.29 0.75 -19.72
C LEU A 15 -35.17 -0.52 -18.88
N ALA A 16 -36.25 -1.30 -18.77
CA ALA A 16 -36.25 -2.56 -18.04
C ALA A 16 -35.38 -3.63 -18.73
N THR A 17 -35.45 -3.75 -20.06
CA THR A 17 -34.58 -4.66 -20.81
C THR A 17 -33.11 -4.23 -20.70
N LEU A 18 -32.82 -2.93 -20.78
CA LEU A 18 -31.46 -2.41 -20.64
C LEU A 18 -30.80 -2.79 -19.31
N MET A 19 -31.53 -2.69 -18.19
CA MET A 19 -31.01 -3.08 -16.87
C MET A 19 -30.75 -4.59 -16.73
N MET A 20 -31.47 -5.44 -17.47
CA MET A 20 -31.26 -6.89 -17.47
C MET A 20 -30.04 -7.33 -18.30
N PHE A 21 -29.62 -6.54 -19.29
CA PHE A 21 -28.43 -6.84 -20.12
C PHE A 21 -27.11 -6.27 -19.57
N PHE A 22 -27.16 -5.30 -18.66
CA PHE A 22 -25.97 -4.75 -18.00
C PHE A 22 -25.72 -5.31 -16.58
N GLY A 23 -26.42 -6.39 -16.22
CA GLY A 23 -26.26 -7.08 -14.94
C GLY A 23 -25.09 -8.08 -14.89
N ASP A 24 -24.25 -8.16 -15.92
CA ASP A 24 -23.15 -9.12 -15.98
C ASP A 24 -21.95 -8.67 -15.13
N VAL A 25 -21.93 -9.22 -13.91
CA VAL A 25 -20.80 -9.63 -13.09
C VAL A 25 -19.67 -8.61 -12.89
N ALA A 26 -19.87 -7.71 -11.92
CA ALA A 26 -18.75 -7.28 -11.09
C ALA A 26 -18.29 -8.51 -10.26
N MET A 27 -17.48 -9.40 -10.87
CA MET A 27 -16.79 -10.45 -10.13
C MET A 27 -15.94 -9.76 -9.07
N ALA A 28 -16.12 -10.11 -7.80
CA ALA A 28 -15.19 -9.73 -6.75
C ALA A 28 -13.83 -10.38 -7.05
N SER A 29 -12.95 -9.66 -7.73
CA SER A 29 -11.57 -10.10 -7.96
C SER A 29 -10.82 -9.99 -6.64
N SER A 30 -10.35 -11.11 -6.11
CA SER A 30 -9.52 -11.13 -4.90
C SER A 30 -8.06 -10.97 -5.28
N LEU A 31 -7.33 -10.14 -4.54
CA LEU A 31 -5.89 -10.02 -4.70
C LEU A 31 -5.18 -11.25 -4.12
N LYS A 32 -4.21 -11.79 -4.87
CA LYS A 32 -3.32 -12.84 -4.38
C LYS A 32 -2.55 -12.32 -3.16
N LEU A 33 -2.57 -13.09 -2.08
CA LEU A 33 -1.64 -12.92 -0.97
C LEU A 33 -0.26 -13.47 -1.38
N ALA A 34 0.76 -12.63 -1.33
CA ALA A 34 2.12 -13.05 -1.67
C ALA A 34 2.69 -14.00 -0.62
N ASP A 35 3.44 -15.02 -1.05
CA ASP A 35 4.24 -15.85 -0.15
C ASP A 35 5.40 -15.01 0.44
N PRO A 36 5.76 -15.17 1.73
CA PRO A 36 6.87 -14.41 2.33
C PRO A 36 8.20 -14.55 1.56
N SER A 37 8.46 -15.68 0.90
CA SER A 37 9.67 -15.85 0.08
C SER A 37 9.71 -14.91 -1.14
N GLU A 38 8.55 -14.48 -1.65
CA GLU A 38 8.48 -13.54 -2.78
C GLU A 38 8.95 -12.14 -2.38
N LEU A 39 8.78 -11.74 -1.11
CA LEU A 39 9.13 -10.41 -0.60
C LEU A 39 10.36 -10.40 0.32
N ALA A 40 10.88 -11.57 0.70
CA ALA A 40 12.12 -11.66 1.46
C ALA A 40 13.33 -11.10 0.65
N GLY A 41 14.34 -10.62 1.38
CA GLY A 41 15.58 -10.06 0.84
C GLY A 41 15.81 -8.61 1.25
N LEU A 42 16.79 -7.97 0.59
CA LEU A 42 17.20 -6.61 0.91
C LEU A 42 16.27 -5.57 0.26
N TRP A 43 15.78 -4.65 1.08
CA TRP A 43 14.96 -3.52 0.66
C TRP A 43 15.66 -2.22 1.00
N GLN A 44 15.62 -1.27 0.08
CA GLN A 44 15.98 0.11 0.36
C GLN A 44 14.75 0.90 0.76
N ALA A 45 14.76 1.42 1.98
CA ALA A 45 13.78 2.35 2.51
C ALA A 45 14.30 3.77 2.36
N THR A 46 13.46 4.68 1.87
CA THR A 46 13.77 6.11 1.75
C THR A 46 12.69 6.95 2.42
N LEU A 47 13.10 7.89 3.27
CA LEU A 47 12.24 8.87 3.91
C LEU A 47 12.26 10.17 3.09
N ASN A 48 11.11 10.55 2.56
CA ASN A 48 10.93 11.78 1.79
C ASN A 48 9.85 12.65 2.44
N ASP A 49 9.91 13.96 2.25
CA ASP A 49 8.77 14.80 2.59
C ASP A 49 7.65 14.60 1.55
N SER A 50 6.41 14.70 2.03
CA SER A 50 5.18 14.82 1.26
C SER A 50 5.18 16.01 0.28
N GLN A 51 5.88 17.09 0.62
CA GLN A 51 6.05 18.28 -0.20
C GLN A 51 7.55 18.59 -0.28
N ASP A 52 8.10 18.60 -1.48
CA ASP A 52 9.53 18.80 -1.75
C ASP A 52 9.93 20.28 -1.49
N THR A 53 9.72 20.78 -0.27
CA THR A 53 9.93 22.19 0.11
C THR A 53 11.27 22.40 0.81
N ALA A 54 11.81 23.62 0.76
CA ALA A 54 13.09 23.94 1.38
C ALA A 54 13.07 23.80 2.92
N GLU A 55 11.90 23.91 3.55
CA GLU A 55 11.70 23.71 5.00
C GLU A 55 11.77 22.22 5.37
N SER A 56 11.35 21.34 4.45
CA SER A 56 11.45 19.88 4.52
C SER A 56 12.88 19.35 4.47
N GLN A 57 13.73 20.03 3.71
CA GLN A 57 15.15 19.71 3.58
C GLN A 57 15.92 19.99 4.88
N ALA A 58 15.44 20.91 5.72
CA ALA A 58 16.02 21.16 7.04
C ALA A 58 15.68 20.07 8.09
N LEU A 59 14.61 19.28 7.86
CA LEU A 59 14.29 18.11 8.69
C LEU A 59 15.15 16.88 8.37
N GLN A 60 15.95 16.93 7.30
CA GLN A 60 16.87 15.87 6.87
C GLN A 60 18.20 15.85 7.64
N ASP A 61 18.37 16.69 8.67
CA ASP A 61 19.58 16.76 9.50
C ASP A 61 19.72 15.63 10.56
N LYS A 62 19.02 14.50 10.38
CA LYS A 62 19.10 13.29 11.23
C LYS A 62 18.95 12.01 10.37
N PRO A 63 19.38 10.84 10.89
CA PRO A 63 20.23 9.87 10.18
C PRO A 63 19.76 9.55 8.76
N SER A 64 20.73 9.37 7.83
CA SER A 64 20.56 9.00 6.42
C SER A 64 19.11 8.76 6.02
N ASN A 65 18.55 9.62 5.15
CA ASN A 65 17.19 9.46 4.60
C ASN A 65 16.99 8.14 3.83
N THR A 66 18.02 7.30 3.74
CA THR A 66 18.00 6.00 3.11
C THR A 66 18.59 4.94 4.03
N CYS A 67 17.91 3.80 4.13
CA CYS A 67 18.35 2.64 4.89
C CYS A 67 18.09 1.34 4.13
N THR A 68 19.02 0.40 4.20
CA THR A 68 18.82 -0.95 3.66
C THR A 68 18.35 -1.85 4.77
N ILE A 69 17.28 -2.60 4.55
CA ILE A 69 16.59 -3.44 5.54
C ILE A 69 16.52 -4.86 5.02
N ASP A 70 16.94 -5.82 5.83
CA ASP A 70 16.80 -7.25 5.54
C ASP A 70 15.42 -7.77 5.94
N PHE A 71 14.60 -8.12 4.95
CA PHE A 71 13.33 -8.80 5.15
C PHE A 71 13.57 -10.30 5.16
N GLN A 72 13.65 -10.89 6.34
CA GLN A 72 13.97 -12.31 6.46
C GLN A 72 12.76 -13.19 6.16
N GLN A 73 12.99 -14.36 5.58
CA GLN A 73 11.93 -15.30 5.20
C GLN A 73 11.07 -15.78 6.38
N LYS A 74 11.63 -15.79 7.59
CA LYS A 74 10.91 -16.06 8.84
C LYS A 74 10.04 -14.89 9.35
N GLN A 75 9.78 -13.90 8.49
CA GLN A 75 8.91 -12.76 8.75
C GLN A 75 9.40 -11.85 9.89
N THR A 76 10.72 -11.80 10.05
CA THR A 76 11.42 -10.85 10.95
C THR A 76 12.21 -9.85 10.12
N LEU A 77 12.42 -8.67 10.68
CA LEU A 77 13.36 -7.70 10.14
C LEU A 77 14.75 -7.97 10.72
N GLY A 78 15.75 -8.02 9.85
CA GLY A 78 17.16 -8.22 10.17
C GLY A 78 17.93 -6.91 10.21
N ASP A 79 19.13 -6.93 9.66
CA ASP A 79 20.01 -5.76 9.58
C ASP A 79 19.28 -4.54 8.99
N GLY A 80 19.46 -3.39 9.64
CA GLY A 80 18.86 -2.12 9.21
C GLY A 80 17.45 -1.85 9.75
N ALA A 81 16.85 -2.78 10.50
CA ALA A 81 15.58 -2.59 11.19
C ALA A 81 15.61 -1.41 12.18
N GLU A 82 16.75 -1.14 12.82
CA GLU A 82 16.91 -0.04 13.77
C GLU A 82 16.70 1.32 13.11
N CYS A 83 17.13 1.47 11.85
CA CYS A 83 16.92 2.71 11.12
C CYS A 83 15.43 2.95 10.86
N LEU A 84 14.71 1.94 10.35
CA LEU A 84 13.28 2.07 10.14
C LEU A 84 12.54 2.30 11.45
N SER A 85 12.97 1.66 12.53
CA SER A 85 12.43 1.86 13.88
C SER A 85 12.56 3.32 14.33
N ALA A 86 13.67 3.99 13.99
CA ALA A 86 13.87 5.40 14.31
C ALA A 86 12.86 6.31 13.58
N TRP A 87 12.49 5.99 12.35
CA TRP A 87 11.46 6.74 11.60
C TRP A 87 10.03 6.45 12.06
N LEU A 88 9.78 5.23 12.55
CA LEU A 88 8.46 4.80 13.01
C LEU A 88 8.19 5.14 14.48
N GLU A 89 9.20 5.60 15.22
CA GLU A 89 9.16 5.87 16.66
C GLU A 89 8.74 4.65 17.49
N GLU A 90 8.92 3.45 16.94
CA GLU A 90 8.54 2.17 17.55
C GLU A 90 9.48 1.06 17.04
N PRO A 91 9.86 0.06 17.87
CA PRO A 91 10.71 -1.03 17.44
C PRO A 91 10.05 -1.87 16.33
N ALA A 92 10.59 -1.77 15.10
CA ALA A 92 10.20 -2.59 13.97
C ALA A 92 10.93 -3.94 14.05
N ILE A 93 10.19 -5.03 14.25
CA ILE A 93 10.77 -6.35 14.55
C ILE A 93 10.34 -7.40 13.53
N GLY A 94 9.10 -7.32 13.08
CA GLY A 94 8.53 -8.26 12.15
C GLY A 94 7.92 -7.59 10.94
N TRP A 95 7.55 -8.42 9.98
CA TRP A 95 6.79 -7.99 8.82
C TRP A 95 5.90 -9.12 8.33
N PHE A 96 4.80 -8.80 7.65
CA PHE A 96 3.98 -9.80 6.98
C PHE A 96 3.42 -9.29 5.65
N THR A 97 3.14 -10.23 4.75
CA THR A 97 2.56 -9.92 3.44
C THR A 97 1.08 -9.59 3.60
N GLU A 98 0.61 -8.58 2.86
CA GLU A 98 -0.80 -8.30 2.66
C GLU A 98 -1.12 -8.38 1.16
N PRO A 99 -2.38 -8.66 0.75
CA PRO A 99 -2.71 -8.81 -0.67
C PRO A 99 -2.34 -7.59 -1.53
N ASP A 100 -2.36 -6.41 -0.92
CA ASP A 100 -2.07 -5.10 -1.51
C ASP A 100 -0.89 -4.38 -0.85
N GLY A 101 -0.05 -5.07 -0.07
CA GLY A 101 1.02 -4.39 0.63
C GLY A 101 1.90 -5.24 1.54
N ILE A 102 2.59 -4.56 2.43
CA ILE A 102 3.46 -5.14 3.45
C ILE A 102 3.20 -4.42 4.76
N SER A 103 2.99 -5.17 5.83
CA SER A 103 2.87 -4.60 7.17
C SER A 103 4.13 -4.83 7.96
N ILE A 104 4.54 -3.80 8.71
CA ILE A 104 5.63 -3.89 9.69
C ILE A 104 5.02 -4.01 11.07
N THR A 105 5.59 -4.88 11.90
CA THR A 105 5.06 -5.21 13.22
C THR A 105 6.08 -4.95 14.34
N GLY A 106 5.53 -4.67 15.52
CA GLY A 106 6.30 -4.50 16.75
C GLY A 106 6.49 -5.81 17.51
N LYS A 107 6.88 -5.67 18.79
CA LYS A 107 7.15 -6.80 19.70
C LYS A 107 5.97 -7.74 19.88
N GLU A 108 4.77 -7.18 19.93
CA GLU A 108 3.52 -7.91 20.19
C GLU A 108 2.87 -8.45 18.91
N GLY A 109 3.55 -8.35 17.76
CA GLY A 109 2.97 -8.70 16.46
C GLY A 109 1.91 -7.71 15.95
N SER A 110 1.61 -6.65 16.71
CA SER A 110 0.73 -5.57 16.28
C SER A 110 1.34 -4.80 15.11
N ARG A 111 0.50 -4.47 14.13
CA ARG A 111 0.89 -3.63 12.99
C ARG A 111 1.24 -2.22 13.46
N ILE A 112 2.45 -1.78 13.14
CA ILE A 112 2.94 -0.41 13.37
C ILE A 112 2.61 0.46 12.16
N VAL A 113 2.88 -0.05 10.96
CA VAL A 113 2.71 0.70 9.70
C VAL A 113 2.39 -0.25 8.56
N PHE A 114 1.58 0.22 7.61
CA PHE A 114 1.20 -0.49 6.40
C PHE A 114 1.79 0.20 5.17
N PHE A 115 2.58 -0.54 4.39
CA PHE A 115 3.12 -0.10 3.13
C PHE A 115 2.26 -0.61 1.97
N SER A 116 1.50 0.29 1.36
CA SER A 116 0.66 -0.01 0.20
C SER A 116 1.52 -0.24 -1.04
N ARG A 117 1.24 -1.33 -1.77
CA ARG A 117 1.86 -1.68 -3.04
C ARG A 117 1.43 -0.68 -4.11
N GLN A 118 2.39 0.07 -4.64
CA GLN A 118 2.18 0.99 -5.75
C GLN A 118 2.44 0.28 -7.10
N ALA A 119 3.49 -0.55 -7.12
CA ALA A 119 3.86 -1.42 -8.23
C ALA A 119 4.67 -2.59 -7.67
N GLU A 120 5.01 -3.56 -8.52
CA GLU A 120 5.92 -4.64 -8.12
C GLU A 120 7.25 -4.05 -7.63
N GLY A 121 7.68 -4.46 -6.43
CA GLY A 121 8.92 -3.96 -5.84
C GLY A 121 8.87 -2.50 -5.38
N LEU A 122 7.71 -1.83 -5.36
CA LEU A 122 7.55 -0.45 -4.90
C LEU A 122 6.38 -0.32 -3.93
N TYR A 123 6.68 0.02 -2.68
CA TYR A 123 5.67 0.19 -1.64
C TYR A 123 5.84 1.54 -0.94
N LYS A 124 4.73 2.11 -0.44
CA LYS A 124 4.74 3.42 0.22
C LYS A 124 3.86 3.42 1.46
N SER A 125 4.29 4.17 2.47
CA SER A 125 3.47 4.53 3.61
C SER A 125 3.67 5.99 3.98
N THR A 126 2.65 6.59 4.58
CA THR A 126 2.79 7.86 5.29
C THR A 126 3.03 7.57 6.77
N SER A 127 4.08 8.17 7.34
CA SER A 127 4.41 8.08 8.76
C SER A 127 3.49 8.98 9.60
N LYS A 128 3.52 8.82 10.93
CA LYS A 128 2.74 9.66 11.86
C LYS A 128 3.10 11.14 11.76
N SER A 129 4.33 11.47 11.38
CA SER A 129 4.81 12.84 11.17
C SER A 129 4.44 13.42 9.80
N GLY A 130 3.76 12.67 8.94
CA GLY A 130 3.36 13.09 7.60
C GLY A 130 4.41 12.85 6.50
N LEU A 131 5.62 12.40 6.87
CA LEU A 131 6.66 12.03 5.90
C LEU A 131 6.31 10.72 5.17
N ILE A 132 6.72 10.61 3.91
CA ILE A 132 6.51 9.43 3.07
C ILE A 132 7.71 8.51 3.18
N ILE A 133 7.47 7.26 3.56
CA ILE A 133 8.47 6.19 3.51
C ILE A 133 8.22 5.35 2.26
N THR A 134 9.23 5.21 1.42
CA THR A 134 9.20 4.39 0.20
C THR A 134 10.10 3.17 0.37
N LEU A 135 9.59 1.96 0.09
CA LEU A 135 10.37 0.73 0.00
C LEU A 135 10.57 0.35 -1.47
N LYS A 136 11.82 0.07 -1.85
CA LYS A 136 12.21 -0.51 -3.14
C LYS A 136 13.12 -1.71 -2.91
N ARG A 137 13.14 -2.68 -3.83
CA ARG A 137 14.18 -3.72 -3.78
C ARG A 137 15.55 -3.06 -3.88
N ALA A 138 16.49 -3.47 -3.01
CA ALA A 138 17.86 -2.99 -3.11
C ALA A 138 18.49 -3.50 -4.42
N ALA A 139 19.28 -2.66 -5.09
CA ALA A 139 20.10 -3.12 -6.20
C ALA A 139 21.13 -4.12 -5.66
N GLN A 140 21.28 -5.25 -6.35
CA GLN A 140 22.29 -6.26 -6.05
C GLN A 140 23.71 -5.74 -6.36
#